data_AF-A0A3S0V2P6-F1
#
_entry.id   AF-A0A3S0V2P6-F1
#
_cell.length_a   1.000
_cell.length_b   1.000
_cell.length_c   1.000
_cell.angle_alpha   90.00
_cell.angle_beta   90.00
_cell.angle_gamma   90.00
#
_symmetry.space_group_name_H-M   'P 1'
#
loop_
_entity.id
_entity.type
_entity.pdbx_description
1 polymer ?
#
loop_
_entity_poly.entity_id
_entity_poly.type
_entity_poly.pdbx_seq_one_letter_code
_entity_poly.pdbx_strand_id
1 'polypeptide(L)' 'MDGDEQAGVVARLVQWNLEEARSAEQKAAQTALPKLRQRLLDAGRMYRECAELARMGLS' A
#
# COMPACT_ATOMS: atom_id res chain seq x y z
N MET A 1 -1.08 24.57 -10.45
CA MET A 1 -1.75 23.50 -9.68
C MET A 1 -1.70 23.94 -8.25
N ASP A 2 -2.87 24.14 -7.66
CA ASP A 2 -3.01 24.61 -6.29
C ASP A 2 -2.55 23.52 -5.31
N GLY A 3 -1.90 23.91 -4.20
CA GLY A 3 -1.32 22.96 -3.23
C GLY A 3 -2.32 21.95 -2.66
N ASP A 4 -3.61 22.32 -2.63
CA ASP A 4 -4.70 21.47 -2.14
C ASP A 4 -5.03 20.32 -3.10
N GLU A 5 -4.88 20.51 -4.41
CA GLU A 5 -5.12 19.47 -5.41
C GLU A 5 -4.05 18.38 -5.33
N GLN A 6 -2.79 18.79 -5.17
CA GLN A 6 -1.66 17.88 -4.99
C GLN A 6 -1.78 17.08 -3.69
N ALA A 7 -2.15 17.74 -2.59
CA ALA A 7 -2.43 17.07 -1.31
C ALA A 7 -3.55 16.03 -1.43
N GLY A 8 -4.63 16.35 -2.16
CA GLY A 8 -5.75 15.44 -2.40
C GLY A 8 -5.39 14.23 -3.29
N VAL A 9 -4.48 14.39 -4.25
CA VAL A 9 -3.95 13.26 -5.05
C VAL A 9 -3.08 12.35 -4.18
N VAL A 10 -2.18 12.91 -3.37
CA VAL A 10 -1.32 12.11 -2.50
C VAL A 10 -2.13 11.36 -1.45
N ALA A 11 -3.11 12.00 -0.80
CA ALA A 11 -3.95 11.34 0.20
C ALA A 11 -4.68 10.12 -0.38
N ARG A 12 -5.20 10.22 -1.61
CA ARG A 12 -5.81 9.09 -2.32
C ARG A 12 -4.81 7.98 -2.65
N LEU A 13 -3.59 8.35 -3.07
CA LEU A 13 -2.53 7.38 -3.37
C LEU A 13 -2.08 6.62 -2.12
N VAL A 14 -1.92 7.33 -0.99
CA VAL A 14 -1.60 6.75 0.31
C VAL A 14 -2.70 5.77 0.73
N GLN A 15 -3.97 6.20 0.66
CA GLN A 15 -5.10 5.36 1.04
C GLN A 15 -5.16 4.09 0.19
N TRP A 16 -5.05 4.21 -1.13
CA TRP A 16 -5.09 3.07 -2.04
C TRP A 16 -3.99 2.05 -1.73
N ASN A 17 -2.75 2.50 -1.52
CA ASN A 17 -1.64 1.60 -1.15
C ASN A 17 -1.92 0.88 0.19
N LEU A 18 -2.47 1.57 1.18
CA LEU A 18 -2.83 0.95 2.46
C LEU A 18 -3.96 -0.09 2.31
N GLU A 19 -4.91 0.13 1.41
CA GLU A 19 -5.97 -0.83 1.09
C GLU A 19 -5.41 -2.08 0.40
N GLU A 20 -4.53 -1.92 -0.58
CA GLU A 20 -3.84 -3.03 -1.25
C GLU A 20 -2.95 -3.81 -0.28
N ALA A 21 -2.25 -3.14 0.63
CA ALA A 21 -1.47 -3.79 1.68
C ALA A 21 -2.36 -4.70 2.55
N ARG A 22 -3.50 -4.21 3.03
CA ARG A 22 -4.47 -4.99 3.81
C ARG A 22 -5.04 -6.16 3.01
N SER A 23 -5.38 -5.94 1.75
CA SER A 23 -5.87 -6.98 0.83
C SER A 23 -4.86 -8.11 0.66
N ALA A 24 -3.58 -7.78 0.47
CA ALA A 24 -2.50 -8.75 0.36
C ALA A 24 -2.35 -9.59 1.65
N GLU A 25 -2.39 -8.96 2.82
CA GLU A 25 -2.31 -9.64 4.12
C GLU A 25 -3.49 -10.57 4.38
N GLN A 26 -4.72 -10.15 4.03
CA GLN A 26 -5.90 -10.99 4.12
C GLN A 26 -5.78 -12.23 3.23
N LYS A 27 -5.32 -12.06 1.98
CA LYS A 27 -5.06 -13.19 1.06
C LYS A 27 -3.96 -14.11 1.61
N ALA A 28 -2.93 -13.56 2.24
CA ALA A 28 -1.85 -14.34 2.85
C ALA A 28 -2.35 -15.21 4.02
N ALA A 29 -3.29 -14.69 4.81
CA ALA A 29 -3.93 -15.43 5.90
C ALA A 29 -4.82 -16.57 5.37
N GLN A 30 -5.47 -16.39 4.21
CA GLN A 30 -6.42 -17.35 3.65
C GLN A 30 -5.75 -18.47 2.81
N THR A 31 -4.56 -18.23 2.25
CA THR A 31 -3.91 -19.24 1.40
C THR A 31 -3.25 -20.34 2.22
N ALA A 32 -3.36 -21.60 1.77
CA ALA A 32 -2.63 -22.74 2.34
C ALA A 32 -1.24 -22.95 1.70
N LEU A 33 -0.90 -22.21 0.64
CA LEU A 33 0.34 -22.38 -0.13
C LEU A 33 1.47 -21.54 0.49
N PRO A 34 2.54 -22.13 1.06
CA PRO A 34 3.56 -21.38 1.79
C PRO A 34 4.30 -20.34 0.93
N LYS A 35 4.67 -20.70 -0.31
CA LYS A 35 5.33 -19.78 -1.24
C LYS A 35 4.44 -18.60 -1.63
N LEU A 36 3.15 -18.84 -1.83
CA LEU A 36 2.20 -17.78 -2.16
C LEU A 36 1.97 -16.86 -0.95
N ARG A 37 1.85 -17.43 0.25
CA ARG A 37 1.75 -16.67 1.50
C ARG A 37 2.92 -15.69 1.63
N GLN A 38 4.16 -16.17 1.45
CA GLN A 38 5.33 -15.30 1.53
C GLN A 38 5.26 -14.15 0.52
N ARG A 39 4.96 -14.46 -0.76
CA ARG A 39 4.85 -13.43 -1.80
C ARG A 39 3.76 -12.38 -1.51
N LEU A 40 2.65 -12.79 -0.90
CA LEU A 40 1.58 -11.88 -0.50
C LEU A 40 1.99 -10.99 0.68
N LEU A 41 2.73 -11.52 1.65
CA LEU A 41 3.30 -10.72 2.74
C LEU A 41 4.34 -9.71 2.23
N ASP A 42 5.20 -10.12 1.30
CA ASP A 42 6.18 -9.24 0.67
C ASP A 42 5.48 -8.11 -0.11
N ALA A 43 4.43 -8.46 -0.87
CA ALA A 43 3.60 -7.46 -1.56
C ALA A 43 2.93 -6.49 -0.58
N GLY A 44 2.38 -6.99 0.53
CA GLY A 44 1.79 -6.15 1.57
C GLY A 44 2.78 -5.16 2.18
N ARG A 45 4.03 -5.60 2.41
CA ARG A 45 5.13 -4.73 2.86
C ARG A 45 5.45 -3.67 1.81
N MET A 46 5.62 -4.06 0.55
CA MET A 46 5.91 -3.14 -0.56
C MET A 46 4.83 -2.05 -0.68
N TYR A 47 3.54 -2.41 -0.58
CA TYR A 47 2.47 -1.41 -0.62
C TYR A 47 2.53 -0.43 0.55
N ARG A 48 2.91 -0.86 1.76
CA ARG A 48 3.13 0.07 2.89
C ARG A 48 4.29 1.03 2.62
N GLU A 49 5.40 0.51 2.10
CA GLU A 49 6.55 1.35 1.70
C GLU A 49 6.13 2.38 0.64
N CYS A 50 5.32 1.99 -0.35
CA CYS A 50 4.75 2.93 -1.32
C CYS A 50 3.86 3.99 -0.68
N ALA A 51 3.05 3.64 0.34
CA ALA A 51 2.25 4.60 1.09
C ALA A 51 3.15 5.59 1.87
N GLU A 52 4.25 5.12 2.46
CA GLU A 52 5.22 5.97 3.14
C GLU A 52 5.94 6.91 2.18
N LEU A 53 6.40 6.41 1.03
CA LEU A 53 7.03 7.22 -0.01
C LEU A 53 6.07 8.27 -0.57
N ALA A 54 4.80 7.91 -0.81
CA ALA A 54 3.77 8.85 -1.24
C ALA A 54 3.59 9.97 -0.21
N ARG A 55 3.57 9.63 1.09
CA ARG A 55 3.47 10.60 2.18
C ARG A 55 4.70 11.50 2.29
N MET A 56 5.90 10.96 2.07
CA MET A 56 7.16 11.71 2.08
C MET A 56 7.29 12.63 0.86
N GLY A 57 6.67 12.29 -0.27
CA GLY A 57 6.59 13.17 -1.45
C GLY A 57 5.80 14.48 -1.23
N LEU A 58 5.21 14.67 -0.05
CA LEU A 58 4.62 15.95 0.42
C LEU A 58 5.60 16.81 1.23
N SER A 59 6.82 16.34 1.50
CA SER A 59 7.83 17.03 2.33
C SER A 59 8.73 17.96 1.53
#